data_AF-A0A059FBG1-F1
#
_entry.id   AF-A0A059FBG1-F1
#
_cell.length_a   1.000
_cell.length_b   1.000
_cell.length_c   1.000
_cell.angle_alpha   90.00
_cell.angle_beta   90.00
_cell.angle_gamma   90.00
#
_symmetry.space_group_name_H-M   'P 1'
#
loop_
_entity.id
_entity.type
_entity.pdbx_description
1 polymer ?
#
loop_
_entity_poly.entity_id
_entity_poly.type
_entity_poly.pdbx_seq_one_letter_code
_entity_poly.pdbx_strand_id
1 'polypeptide(L)'
;MIDVDDLAALLARRARDDKPRSEVMTPAGHLSLRWNDIADSAARVTGRKINMLAVPALLFDAAGFIADGTARITGRPHVFSTGKVRELQAGDWLADRAIELPTALDVTMARCLAPFLAPGGFRPVHRGGIEKRDV
;
A
#
# COMPACT_ATOMS: atom_id res chain seq x y z
N MET A 1 6.57 -6.06 -5.10
CA MET A 1 6.22 -5.80 -3.67
C MET A 1 7.34 -6.34 -2.79
N ILE A 2 7.54 -5.78 -1.60
CA ILE A 2 8.60 -6.15 -0.66
C ILE A 2 8.09 -5.97 0.77
N ASP A 3 8.44 -6.88 1.69
CA ASP A 3 8.20 -6.67 3.12
C ASP A 3 9.15 -5.58 3.65
N VAL A 4 8.64 -4.72 4.54
CA VAL A 4 9.41 -3.59 5.05
C VAL A 4 10.64 -4.03 5.86
N ASP A 5 10.53 -5.15 6.58
CA ASP A 5 11.63 -5.68 7.38
C ASP A 5 12.72 -6.29 6.49
N ASP A 6 12.33 -6.94 5.39
CA ASP A 6 13.28 -7.46 4.41
C ASP A 6 14.06 -6.33 3.73
N LEU A 7 13.36 -5.23 3.39
CA LEU A 7 13.99 -4.04 2.83
C LEU A 7 14.94 -3.39 3.84
N ALA A 8 14.52 -3.24 5.09
CA ALA A 8 15.35 -2.69 6.15
C ALA A 8 16.62 -3.55 6.36
N ALA A 9 16.47 -4.88 6.37
CA ALA A 9 17.60 -5.80 6.50
C ALA A 9 18.55 -5.71 5.30
N LEU A 10 18.03 -5.56 4.07
CA LEU A 10 18.83 -5.34 2.88
C LEU A 10 19.64 -4.03 2.98
N LEU A 11 19.00 -2.94 3.37
CA LEU A 11 19.65 -1.64 3.56
C LEU A 11 20.73 -1.72 4.64
N ALA A 12 20.44 -2.36 5.77
CA ALA A 12 21.39 -2.52 6.87
C ALA A 12 22.62 -3.36 6.46
N ARG A 13 22.44 -4.42 5.67
CA ARG A 13 23.57 -5.20 5.12
C ARG A 13 24.42 -4.33 4.18
N ARG A 14 23.79 -3.60 3.27
CA ARG A 14 24.51 -2.76 2.30
C ARG A 14 25.24 -1.58 2.92
N ALA A 15 24.70 -1.02 4.00
CA ALA A 15 25.36 0.04 4.74
C ALA A 15 26.66 -0.42 5.44
N ARG A 16 26.85 -1.73 5.62
CA ARG A 16 28.05 -2.32 6.24
C ARG A 16 29.09 -2.81 5.22
N ASP A 17 28.77 -2.76 3.93
CA ASP A 17 29.73 -3.14 2.89
C ASP A 17 30.79 -2.03 2.78
N ASP A 18 32.05 -2.32 3.12
CA ASP A 18 33.17 -1.35 3.09
C ASP A 18 33.55 -0.87 1.67
N LYS A 19 32.96 -1.46 0.63
CA LYS A 19 33.22 -1.09 -0.77
C LYS A 19 32.13 -0.14 -1.27
N PRO A 20 32.48 1.07 -1.72
CA PRO A 20 31.51 1.94 -2.37
C PRO A 20 30.98 1.24 -3.64
N ARG A 21 29.65 1.10 -3.72
CA ARG A 21 28.95 0.59 -4.90
C ARG A 21 28.15 1.73 -5.52
N SER A 22 28.35 1.98 -6.81
CA SER A 22 27.54 2.90 -7.63
C SER A 22 26.30 2.23 -8.24
N GLU A 23 25.92 1.07 -7.73
CA GLU A 23 24.88 0.22 -8.29
C GLU A 23 23.50 0.68 -7.83
N VAL A 24 22.65 1.08 -8.78
CA VAL A 24 21.22 1.30 -8.56
C VAL A 24 20.50 -0.05 -8.70
N MET A 25 19.54 -0.31 -7.81
CA MET A 25 18.72 -1.53 -7.87
C MET A 25 17.29 -1.27 -7.44
N THR A 26 16.38 -2.11 -7.94
CA THR A 26 14.96 -2.10 -7.59
C THR A 26 14.59 -3.44 -6.95
N PRO A 27 14.80 -3.59 -5.62
CA PRO A 27 14.59 -4.87 -4.95
C PRO A 27 13.10 -5.17 -4.79
N ALA A 28 12.74 -6.44 -4.94
CA ALA A 28 11.42 -6.97 -4.63
C ALA A 28 11.54 -8.27 -3.84
N GLY A 29 10.60 -8.48 -2.92
CA GLY A 29 10.42 -9.79 -2.29
C GLY A 29 9.75 -10.78 -3.24
N HIS A 30 8.83 -10.28 -4.07
CA HIS A 30 8.09 -11.09 -5.05
C HIS A 30 8.11 -10.36 -6.39
N LEU A 31 8.75 -10.97 -7.41
CA LEU A 31 8.97 -10.37 -8.73
C LEU A 31 7.72 -10.30 -9.61
N SER A 32 6.73 -11.15 -9.36
CA SER A 32 5.57 -11.30 -10.25
C SER A 32 4.29 -11.44 -9.44
N LEU A 33 3.96 -10.39 -8.67
CA LEU A 33 2.68 -10.33 -7.97
C LEU A 33 1.62 -9.66 -8.84
N ARG A 34 0.49 -10.33 -8.95
CA ARG A 34 -0.73 -9.81 -9.54
C ARG A 34 -1.69 -9.40 -8.43
N TRP A 35 -2.69 -8.59 -8.78
CA TRP A 35 -3.75 -8.20 -7.86
C TRP A 35 -4.51 -9.41 -7.26
N ASN A 36 -4.66 -10.49 -8.02
CA ASN A 36 -5.28 -11.73 -7.54
C ASN A 36 -4.47 -12.37 -6.41
N ASP A 37 -3.13 -12.36 -6.49
CA ASP A 37 -2.29 -12.97 -5.45
C ASP A 37 -2.44 -12.22 -4.11
N ILE A 38 -2.58 -10.90 -4.17
CA ILE A 38 -2.83 -10.04 -3.01
C ILE A 38 -4.23 -10.33 -2.44
N ALA A 39 -5.25 -10.42 -3.30
CA ALA A 39 -6.62 -10.71 -2.89
C ALA A 39 -6.75 -12.11 -2.25
N ASP A 40 -6.11 -13.11 -2.83
CA ASP A 40 -6.09 -14.48 -2.32
C ASP A 40 -5.36 -14.57 -0.98
N SER A 41 -4.23 -13.86 -0.84
CA SER A 41 -3.52 -13.73 0.43
C SER A 41 -4.40 -13.08 1.51
N ALA A 42 -5.04 -11.96 1.19
CA ALA A 42 -5.97 -11.29 2.10
C ALA A 42 -7.15 -12.20 2.48
N ALA A 43 -7.69 -12.98 1.54
CA ALA A 43 -8.78 -13.92 1.81
C ALA A 43 -8.35 -15.02 2.79
N ARG A 44 -7.17 -15.61 2.59
CA ARG A 44 -6.60 -16.62 3.51
C ARG A 44 -6.35 -16.06 4.90
N VAL A 45 -5.72 -14.88 4.99
CA VAL A 45 -5.37 -14.24 6.27
C VAL A 45 -6.60 -13.80 7.06
N THR A 46 -7.60 -13.24 6.38
CA THR A 46 -8.80 -12.71 7.05
C THR A 46 -9.87 -13.78 7.29
N GLY A 47 -9.81 -14.91 6.56
CA GLY A 47 -10.88 -15.89 6.52
C GLY A 47 -12.17 -15.36 5.85
N ARG A 48 -12.09 -14.23 5.13
CA ARG A 48 -13.24 -13.57 4.50
C ARG A 48 -13.12 -13.61 2.99
N LYS A 49 -14.26 -13.58 2.30
CA LYS A 49 -14.29 -13.43 0.84
C LYS A 49 -13.85 -12.02 0.45
N ILE A 50 -12.80 -11.92 -0.36
CA ILE A 50 -12.35 -10.67 -0.97
C ILE A 50 -12.96 -10.57 -2.36
N ASN A 51 -13.65 -9.45 -2.64
CA ASN A 51 -14.25 -9.20 -3.94
C ASN A 51 -13.40 -8.18 -4.69
N MET A 52 -12.93 -8.55 -5.87
CA MET A 52 -12.22 -7.64 -6.78
C MET A 52 -13.21 -7.03 -7.76
N LEU A 53 -13.23 -5.69 -7.85
CA LEU A 53 -14.04 -4.95 -8.81
C LEU A 53 -13.12 -4.28 -9.83
N ALA A 54 -13.32 -4.59 -11.11
CA ALA A 54 -12.67 -3.87 -12.19
C ALA A 54 -13.41 -2.55 -12.43
N VAL A 55 -12.69 -1.43 -12.30
CA VAL A 55 -13.23 -0.08 -12.49
C VAL A 55 -12.68 0.51 -13.79
N PRO A 56 -13.52 1.05 -14.69
CA PRO A 56 -13.05 1.74 -15.88
C PRO A 56 -12.09 2.89 -15.55
N ALA A 57 -11.04 3.05 -16.35
CA ALA A 57 -10.01 4.08 -16.16
C ALA A 57 -10.60 5.48 -15.97
N LEU A 58 -11.59 5.85 -16.80
CA LEU A 58 -12.26 7.15 -16.73
C LEU A 58 -12.91 7.43 -15.36
N LEU A 59 -13.56 6.43 -14.75
CA LEU A 59 -14.16 6.59 -13.43
C LEU A 59 -13.08 6.72 -12.35
N PHE A 60 -11.97 6.03 -12.53
CA PHE A 60 -10.81 6.10 -11.64
C PHE A 60 -10.14 7.48 -11.72
N ASP A 61 -9.99 8.04 -12.92
CA ASP A 61 -9.46 9.39 -13.16
C ASP A 61 -10.35 10.47 -12.55
N ALA A 62 -11.67 10.37 -12.76
CA ALA A 62 -12.64 11.27 -12.18
C ALA A 62 -12.58 11.25 -10.65
N ALA A 63 -12.48 10.07 -10.04
CA ALA A 63 -12.32 9.92 -8.60
C ALA A 63 -11.03 10.57 -8.08
N GLY A 64 -9.91 10.43 -8.80
CA GLY A 64 -8.65 11.09 -8.45
C GLY A 64 -8.78 12.61 -8.48
N PHE A 65 -9.42 13.17 -9.52
CA PHE A 65 -9.61 14.61 -9.66
C PHE A 65 -10.50 15.19 -8.55
N ILE A 66 -11.60 14.50 -8.23
CA ILE A 66 -12.49 14.90 -7.13
C ILE A 66 -11.75 14.84 -5.80
N ALA A 67 -10.92 13.81 -5.57
CA ALA A 67 -10.14 13.69 -4.35
C ALA A 67 -9.15 14.86 -4.16
N ASP A 68 -8.50 15.30 -5.23
CA ASP A 68 -7.59 16.45 -5.19
C ASP A 68 -8.34 17.78 -4.99
N GLY A 69 -9.49 17.95 -5.66
CA GLY A 69 -10.34 19.14 -5.51
C GLY A 69 -10.86 19.29 -4.08
N THR A 70 -11.36 18.19 -3.51
CA THR A 70 -11.83 18.17 -2.12
C THR A 70 -10.70 18.35 -1.11
N ALA A 71 -9.51 17.80 -1.36
CA ALA A 71 -8.35 18.03 -0.52
C ALA A 71 -7.92 19.51 -0.49
N ARG A 72 -7.98 20.19 -1.65
CA ARG A 72 -7.71 21.63 -1.74
C ARG A 72 -8.74 22.48 -1.01
N ILE A 73 -10.04 22.16 -1.13
CA ILE A 73 -11.12 22.91 -0.47
C ILE A 73 -11.09 22.71 1.04
N THR A 74 -10.83 21.49 1.49
CA THR A 74 -10.86 21.14 2.92
C THR A 74 -9.53 21.38 3.63
N GLY A 75 -8.44 21.63 2.89
CA GLY A 75 -7.08 21.72 3.41
C GLY A 75 -6.55 20.39 3.98
N ARG A 76 -7.22 19.27 3.71
CA ARG A 76 -6.90 17.95 4.27
C ARG A 76 -6.44 17.01 3.17
N PRO A 77 -5.25 16.37 3.31
CA PRO A 77 -4.79 15.41 2.32
C PRO A 77 -5.65 14.14 2.36
N HIS A 78 -5.92 13.58 1.18
CA HIS A 78 -6.60 12.31 1.01
C HIS A 78 -5.61 11.20 0.63
N VAL A 79 -5.92 9.97 1.03
CA VAL A 79 -5.10 8.78 0.69
C VAL A 79 -5.15 8.49 -0.82
N PHE A 80 -6.24 8.91 -1.48
CA PHE A 80 -6.46 8.76 -2.92
C PHE A 80 -6.28 10.11 -3.63
N SER A 81 -5.64 10.11 -4.80
CA SER A 81 -5.30 11.34 -5.56
C SER A 81 -5.11 11.04 -7.06
N THR A 82 -5.06 12.08 -7.90
CA THR A 82 -4.72 11.90 -9.33
C THR A 82 -3.34 11.28 -9.54
N GLY A 83 -2.36 11.61 -8.69
CA GLY A 83 -1.03 11.02 -8.74
C GLY A 83 -1.08 9.50 -8.51
N LYS A 84 -1.85 9.07 -7.51
CA LYS A 84 -2.07 7.64 -7.23
C LYS A 84 -2.81 6.92 -8.35
N VAL A 85 -3.77 7.57 -8.97
CA VAL A 85 -4.47 7.02 -10.14
C VAL A 85 -3.49 6.77 -11.28
N ARG A 86 -2.62 7.73 -11.61
CA ARG A 86 -1.60 7.57 -12.65
C ARG A 86 -0.62 6.45 -12.33
N GLU A 87 -0.16 6.37 -11.09
CA GLU A 87 0.72 5.28 -10.62
C GLU A 87 0.07 3.89 -10.80
N LEU A 88 -1.23 3.77 -10.50
CA LEU A 88 -1.97 2.51 -10.62
C LEU A 88 -2.28 2.13 -12.08
N GLN A 89 -2.42 3.12 -12.97
CA GLN A 89 -2.66 2.90 -14.40
C GLN A 89 -1.37 2.73 -15.22
N ALA A 90 -0.20 3.10 -14.68
CA ALA A 90 1.09 3.02 -15.35
C ALA A 90 1.55 1.59 -15.67
N GLY A 91 0.82 0.58 -15.20
CA GLY A 91 1.08 -0.83 -15.48
C GLY A 91 1.99 -1.46 -14.44
N ASP A 92 2.93 -2.28 -14.90
CA ASP A 92 3.74 -3.11 -14.03
C ASP A 92 4.77 -2.30 -13.25
N TRP A 93 4.83 -2.53 -11.94
CA TRP A 93 5.90 -2.03 -11.09
C TRP A 93 7.11 -2.93 -11.27
N LEU A 94 8.01 -2.53 -12.17
CA LEU A 94 9.18 -3.31 -12.54
C LEU A 94 10.18 -3.37 -11.38
N ALA A 95 10.68 -4.58 -11.11
CA ALA A 95 11.75 -4.85 -10.17
C ALA A 95 12.83 -5.68 -10.88
N ASP A 96 14.09 -5.36 -10.65
CA ASP A 96 15.25 -6.00 -11.29
C ASP A 96 15.93 -7.04 -10.40
N ARG A 97 15.60 -7.08 -9.10
CA ARG A 97 16.29 -7.95 -8.14
C ARG A 97 15.36 -8.57 -7.12
N ALA A 98 15.30 -9.89 -7.11
CA ALA A 98 14.69 -10.63 -6.00
C ALA A 98 15.57 -10.55 -4.75
N ILE A 99 14.94 -10.43 -3.59
CA ILE A 99 15.59 -10.72 -2.31
C ILE A 99 15.72 -12.24 -2.17
N GLU A 100 16.85 -12.70 -1.62
CA GLU A 100 17.23 -14.11 -1.53
C GLU A 100 16.28 -14.95 -0.65
N LEU A 101 15.83 -14.38 0.48
CA LEU A 101 14.91 -15.02 1.42
C LEU A 101 13.77 -14.04 1.74
N PRO A 102 12.80 -13.87 0.84
CA PRO A 102 11.72 -12.93 1.05
C PRO A 102 10.71 -13.48 2.05
N THR A 103 10.21 -12.61 2.92
CA THR A 103 9.06 -12.89 3.77
C THR A 103 7.86 -13.25 2.89
N ALA A 104 7.17 -14.34 3.27
CA ALA A 104 6.01 -14.83 2.54
C ALA A 104 4.87 -13.78 2.56
N LEU A 105 4.17 -13.63 1.43
CA LEU A 105 3.12 -12.61 1.29
C LEU A 105 2.05 -12.69 2.38
N ASP A 106 1.62 -13.90 2.77
CA ASP A 106 0.62 -14.10 3.82
C ASP A 106 1.10 -13.64 5.20
N VAL A 107 2.41 -13.75 5.48
CA VAL A 107 3.00 -13.26 6.73
C VAL A 107 2.98 -11.73 6.76
N THR A 108 3.43 -11.09 5.67
CA THR A 108 3.36 -9.63 5.51
C THR A 108 1.92 -9.14 5.63
N MET A 109 0.99 -9.77 4.92
CA MET A 109 -0.43 -9.44 4.93
C MET A 109 -1.04 -9.55 6.33
N ALA A 110 -0.74 -10.64 7.06
CA ALA A 110 -1.20 -10.84 8.43
C ALA A 110 -0.69 -9.74 9.38
N ARG A 111 0.60 -9.37 9.28
CA ARG A 111 1.17 -8.27 10.08
C ARG A 111 0.49 -6.94 9.79
N CYS A 112 0.28 -6.62 8.52
CA CYS A 112 -0.38 -5.37 8.12
C CYS A 112 -1.84 -5.29 8.58
N LEU A 113 -2.57 -6.40 8.56
CA LEU A 113 -3.99 -6.44 8.91
C LEU A 113 -4.26 -6.67 10.41
N ALA A 114 -3.28 -7.19 11.17
CA ALA A 114 -3.44 -7.51 12.59
C ALA A 114 -4.08 -6.40 13.44
N PRO A 115 -3.73 -5.09 13.28
CA PRO A 115 -4.36 -4.01 14.05
C PRO A 115 -5.86 -3.84 13.80
N PHE A 116 -6.35 -4.30 12.65
CA PHE A 116 -7.75 -4.19 12.24
C PHE A 116 -8.56 -5.46 12.53
N LEU A 117 -7.88 -6.60 12.74
CA LEU A 117 -8.52 -7.91 12.97
C LEU A 117 -8.65 -8.24 14.47
N ALA A 118 -7.93 -7.55 15.36
CA ALA A 118 -8.04 -7.76 16.79
C ALA A 118 -9.47 -7.44 17.31
N PRO A 119 -10.01 -8.20 18.29
CA PRO A 119 -11.26 -7.85 18.95
C PRO A 119 -11.15 -6.45 19.59
N GLY A 120 -11.95 -5.49 19.12
CA GLY A 120 -11.84 -4.07 19.51
C GLY A 120 -10.93 -3.22 18.60
N GLY A 121 -10.52 -3.75 17.44
CA GLY A 121 -9.63 -3.10 16.46
C GLY A 121 -10.07 -1.71 15.99
N PHE A 122 -9.11 -1.00 15.39
CA PHE A 122 -9.16 0.43 15.05
C PHE A 122 -10.56 0.93 14.65
N ARG A 123 -11.19 1.72 15.52
CA ARG A 123 -12.33 2.55 15.16
C ARG A 123 -11.79 3.86 14.58
N PRO A 124 -11.98 4.16 13.28
CA PRO A 124 -11.64 5.48 12.77
C PRO A 124 -12.47 6.50 13.55
N VAL A 125 -11.81 7.32 14.38
CA VAL A 125 -12.44 8.50 14.94
C VAL A 125 -12.62 9.47 13.79
N HIS A 126 -13.79 9.45 13.14
CA HIS A 126 -14.21 10.55 12.28
C HIS A 126 -14.40 11.78 13.16
N ARG A 127 -13.31 12.51 13.43
CA ARG A 127 -13.38 13.83 14.07
C ARG A 127 -13.78 14.85 12.99
N GLY A 128 -15.06 14.82 12.63
CA GLY A 128 -15.65 15.66 11.60
C GLY A 128 -17.06 16.08 11.98
N GLY A 129 -17.16 17.06 12.87
CA GLY A 129 -18.40 17.77 13.16
C GLY A 129 -18.03 19.06 13.89
N ILE A 130 -18.29 20.20 13.25
CA ILE A 130 -18.17 21.52 13.86
C ILE A 130 -19.09 21.52 15.08
N GLU A 131 -18.49 21.59 16.26
CA GLU A 131 -19.23 21.88 17.49
C GLU A 131 -19.77 23.30 17.33
N LYS A 132 -21.04 23.41 16.92
CA LYS A 132 -21.81 24.63 17.17
C LYS A 132 -21.90 24.73 18.69
N ARG A 133 -21.11 25.64 19.26
CA ARG A 133 -21.42 26.18 20.59
C ARG A 133 -22.72 26.93 20.45
N ASP A 134 -23.77 26.36 21.02
CA ASP A 134 -24.98 27.12 21.29
C ASP A 134 -24.64 28.27 22.25
N VAL A 135 -25.29 29.39 21.97
CA VAL A 135 -25.19 30.71 22.61
C VAL A 135 -25.33 30.65 24.13
#